data_AF-A0A7H8Q6B7-F1
#
_entry.id   AF-A0A7H8Q6B7-F1
#
_cell.length_a   1.000
_cell.length_b   1.000
_cell.length_c   1.000
_cell.angle_alpha   90.00
_cell.angle_beta   90.00
_cell.angle_gamma   90.00
#
_symmetry.space_group_name_H-M   'P 1'
#
loop_
_entity.id
_entity.type
_entity.pdbx_description
1 polymer ?
#
loop_
_entity_poly.entity_id
_entity_poly.type
_entity_poly.pdbx_seq_one_letter_code
_entity_poly.pdbx_strand_id
1 'polypeptide(L)'
;MKKLMSPLVLVMSLLLVLPVAGAAPDMPESHQFYEEIDYLMEKGVIRGYPDGTVRPDAIVTRAEAAVMIGRLKGLGGTQKATPFRDVPASHFASGFIAEAAKAGYIRGDGNGLYRPNSPINRGEMAVVVERVFNLGLGFTHSFKDVPQNAYYSEAISKLLAANITIGYSDNTFRPRQEVTRGQFAAFLARGLEPEFKNDARIARSYQKDKTKTYTYQMSDGTTAVHRFADVPDRGGLAYGFMWTVQVDGDTYEYLEFENYQMFAFGYPYSEYDLALVYPVRVGKTFNTGLGDETITNTITGVNKTVRTPYRTFTNATEVTTESGLKYYMVEGFSTVKSINAQGRVESQLVKVE
;
A
#
# COMPACT_ATOMS: atom_id res chain seq x y z
N MET A 1 -75.45 -40.17 22.40
CA MET A 1 -74.63 -39.02 22.82
C MET A 1 -73.19 -39.48 23.09
N LYS A 2 -72.28 -39.32 22.12
CA LYS A 2 -70.82 -39.39 22.35
C LYS A 2 -70.22 -38.29 21.45
N LYS A 3 -69.77 -37.19 22.05
CA LYS A 3 -69.16 -36.07 21.33
C LYS A 3 -67.69 -36.38 21.07
N LEU A 4 -67.26 -36.29 19.80
CA LEU A 4 -65.86 -36.30 19.39
C LEU A 4 -65.15 -35.06 19.98
N MET A 5 -63.99 -35.26 20.59
CA MET A 5 -63.00 -34.21 20.85
C MET A 5 -61.83 -34.38 19.90
N SER A 6 -61.58 -33.37 19.06
CA SER A 6 -60.39 -33.25 18.20
C SER A 6 -59.28 -32.54 18.99
N PRO A 7 -58.00 -32.94 18.88
CA PRO A 7 -56.91 -32.16 19.47
C PRO A 7 -56.58 -30.98 18.55
N LEU A 8 -56.49 -29.78 19.15
CA LEU A 8 -56.03 -28.56 18.52
C LEU A 8 -54.49 -28.57 18.49
N VAL A 9 -53.88 -28.67 17.31
CA VAL A 9 -52.44 -28.50 17.14
C VAL A 9 -52.15 -27.01 17.05
N LEU A 10 -51.55 -26.46 18.11
CA LEU A 10 -51.06 -25.08 18.14
C LEU A 10 -49.67 -25.04 17.47
N VAL A 11 -49.61 -24.66 16.20
CA VAL A 11 -48.34 -24.41 15.50
C VAL A 11 -47.86 -23.01 15.90
N MET A 12 -46.93 -22.94 16.85
CA MET A 12 -46.25 -21.70 17.23
C MET A 12 -45.10 -21.45 16.23
N SER A 13 -45.35 -20.64 15.21
CA SER A 13 -44.34 -20.18 14.26
C SER A 13 -43.40 -19.19 14.95
N LEU A 14 -42.23 -19.67 15.38
CA LEU A 14 -41.14 -18.85 15.86
C LEU A 14 -40.52 -18.12 14.65
N LEU A 15 -40.94 -16.88 14.41
CA LEU A 15 -40.26 -15.97 13.49
C LEU A 15 -38.88 -15.63 14.08
N LEU A 16 -37.84 -16.33 13.63
CA LEU A 16 -36.46 -15.90 13.80
C LEU A 16 -36.30 -14.57 13.04
N VAL A 17 -36.31 -13.46 13.76
CA VAL A 17 -35.79 -12.20 13.24
C VAL A 17 -34.28 -12.33 13.28
N LEU A 18 -33.68 -12.85 12.19
CA LEU A 18 -32.26 -12.71 11.99
C LEU A 18 -31.98 -11.20 11.87
N PRO A 19 -30.98 -10.63 12.58
CA PRO A 19 -30.55 -9.28 12.29
C PRO A 19 -30.06 -9.30 10.84
N VAL A 20 -30.78 -8.62 9.95
CA VAL A 20 -30.23 -8.25 8.66
C VAL A 20 -28.97 -7.47 9.00
N ALA A 21 -27.80 -7.96 8.59
CA ALA A 21 -26.60 -7.16 8.55
C ALA A 21 -26.90 -6.01 7.57
N GLY A 22 -27.51 -4.94 8.07
CA GLY A 22 -27.79 -3.76 7.30
C GLY A 22 -26.45 -3.16 6.92
N ALA A 23 -26.22 -2.96 5.62
CA ALA A 23 -25.10 -2.18 5.13
C ALA A 23 -24.99 -0.89 5.97
N ALA A 24 -23.81 -0.60 6.49
CA ALA A 24 -23.61 0.57 7.34
C ALA A 24 -23.97 1.84 6.54
N PRO A 25 -24.93 2.66 7.01
CA PRO A 25 -25.53 3.73 6.20
C PRO A 25 -24.53 4.84 5.84
N ASP A 26 -23.44 4.96 6.58
CA ASP A 26 -22.36 5.92 6.39
C ASP A 26 -21.12 5.33 5.70
N MET A 27 -21.23 4.11 5.17
CA MET A 27 -20.17 3.42 4.43
C MET A 27 -20.71 2.81 3.13
N PRO A 28 -21.12 3.63 2.15
CA PRO A 28 -21.53 3.12 0.84
C PRO A 28 -20.35 2.51 0.07
N GLU A 29 -20.60 1.56 -0.83
CA GLU A 29 -19.58 0.95 -1.71
C GLU A 29 -18.74 1.97 -2.50
N SER A 30 -19.30 3.15 -2.77
CA SER A 30 -18.61 4.26 -3.43
C SER A 30 -17.62 5.03 -2.53
N HIS A 31 -17.57 4.73 -1.23
CA HIS A 31 -16.65 5.38 -0.31
C HIS A 31 -15.21 4.96 -0.61
N GLN A 32 -14.27 5.92 -0.62
CA GLN A 32 -12.89 5.71 -1.10
C GLN A 32 -12.09 4.65 -0.32
N PHE A 33 -12.50 4.31 0.91
CA PHE A 33 -11.89 3.30 1.76
C PHE A 33 -12.83 2.11 2.04
N TYR A 34 -13.86 1.92 1.22
CA TYR A 34 -14.87 0.88 1.44
C TYR A 34 -14.23 -0.51 1.55
N GLU A 35 -13.45 -0.91 0.55
CA GLU A 35 -12.84 -2.24 0.48
C GLU A 35 -11.88 -2.49 1.65
N GLU A 36 -11.01 -1.53 1.99
CA GLU A 36 -10.09 -1.68 3.13
C GLU A 36 -10.83 -1.78 4.47
N ILE A 37 -11.91 -1.02 4.65
CA ILE A 37 -12.68 -1.06 5.90
C ILE A 37 -13.49 -2.36 5.99
N ASP A 38 -14.13 -2.78 4.91
CA ASP A 38 -14.90 -4.02 4.84
C ASP A 38 -14.02 -5.23 5.17
N TYR A 39 -12.84 -5.32 4.54
CA TYR A 39 -11.82 -6.32 4.87
C TYR A 39 -11.47 -6.33 6.37
N LEU A 40 -11.23 -5.16 6.96
CA LEU A 40 -10.91 -5.06 8.39
C LEU A 40 -12.10 -5.36 9.31
N MET A 41 -13.33 -5.20 8.83
CA MET A 41 -14.54 -5.62 9.55
C MET A 41 -14.69 -7.14 9.52
N GLU A 42 -14.44 -7.79 8.37
CA GLU A 42 -14.42 -9.26 8.25
C GLU A 42 -13.35 -9.88 9.15
N LYS A 43 -12.17 -9.26 9.26
CA LYS A 43 -11.10 -9.65 10.19
C LYS A 43 -11.40 -9.30 11.67
N GLY A 44 -12.50 -8.60 11.95
CA GLY A 44 -12.90 -8.19 13.29
C GLY A 44 -12.02 -7.11 13.93
N VAL A 45 -11.15 -6.45 13.13
CA VAL A 45 -10.29 -5.34 13.55
C VAL A 45 -11.11 -4.09 13.76
N ILE A 46 -11.95 -3.75 12.78
CA ILE A 46 -12.94 -2.68 12.87
C ILE A 46 -14.26 -3.28 13.31
N ARG A 47 -14.94 -2.53 14.18
CA ARG A 47 -16.35 -2.76 14.50
C ARG A 47 -17.07 -1.45 14.34
N GLY A 48 -18.32 -1.52 13.88
CA GLY A 48 -19.23 -0.39 13.87
C GLY A 48 -19.62 0.04 15.29
N TYR A 49 -20.35 1.13 15.36
CA TYR A 49 -20.91 1.68 16.59
C TYR A 49 -22.31 1.07 16.84
N PRO A 50 -22.84 1.16 18.09
CA PRO A 50 -24.15 0.60 18.42
C PRO A 50 -25.33 1.16 17.61
N ASP A 51 -25.16 2.31 16.98
CA ASP A 51 -26.13 2.97 16.09
C ASP A 51 -26.09 2.43 14.64
N GLY A 52 -25.25 1.42 14.36
CA GLY A 52 -25.10 0.81 13.04
C GLY A 52 -24.11 1.53 12.11
N THR A 53 -23.48 2.63 12.56
CA THR A 53 -22.51 3.39 11.76
C THR A 53 -21.09 2.83 11.86
N VAL A 54 -20.22 3.14 10.90
CA VAL A 54 -18.78 2.79 10.94
C VAL A 54 -17.89 4.03 11.20
N ARG A 55 -18.38 5.21 10.80
CA ARG A 55 -17.81 6.55 10.91
C ARG A 55 -16.46 6.71 10.23
N PRO A 56 -16.35 6.39 8.93
CA PRO A 56 -15.07 6.40 8.22
C PRO A 56 -14.42 7.80 8.15
N ASP A 57 -15.23 8.86 8.11
CA ASP A 57 -14.74 10.25 8.03
C ASP A 57 -14.50 10.91 9.39
N ALA A 58 -14.85 10.24 10.49
CA ALA A 58 -14.59 10.76 11.83
C ALA A 58 -13.09 10.73 12.15
N ILE A 59 -12.59 11.77 12.82
CA ILE A 59 -11.21 11.80 13.32
C ILE A 59 -11.01 10.69 14.36
N VAL A 60 -9.96 9.88 14.17
CA VAL A 60 -9.67 8.76 15.06
C VAL A 60 -8.83 9.23 16.25
N THR A 61 -9.28 8.87 17.45
CA THR A 61 -8.52 9.12 18.68
C THR A 61 -7.40 8.10 18.87
N ARG A 62 -6.41 8.46 19.68
CA ARG A 62 -5.32 7.53 20.08
C ARG A 62 -5.87 6.26 20.75
N ALA A 63 -6.92 6.38 21.58
CA ALA A 63 -7.57 5.22 22.18
C ALA A 63 -8.23 4.29 21.15
N GLU A 64 -8.97 4.83 20.18
CA GLU A 64 -9.59 4.03 19.12
C GLU A 64 -8.54 3.36 18.22
N ALA A 65 -7.45 4.07 17.92
CA ALA A 65 -6.30 3.51 17.21
C ALA A 65 -5.71 2.31 17.99
N ALA A 66 -5.51 2.44 19.31
CA ALA A 66 -5.04 1.34 20.17
C ALA A 66 -5.98 0.13 20.17
N VAL A 67 -7.30 0.35 20.13
CA VAL A 67 -8.29 -0.74 20.01
C VAL A 67 -8.14 -1.46 18.67
N MET A 68 -8.01 -0.73 17.56
CA MET A 68 -7.82 -1.33 16.22
C MET A 68 -6.52 -2.12 16.15
N ILE A 69 -5.40 -1.56 16.62
CA ILE A 69 -4.10 -2.26 16.69
C ILE A 69 -4.20 -3.50 17.57
N GLY A 70 -4.83 -3.37 18.74
CA GLY A 70 -4.98 -4.46 19.68
C GLY A 70 -5.74 -5.63 19.09
N ARG A 71 -6.84 -5.38 18.37
CA ARG A 71 -7.59 -6.41 17.66
C ARG A 71 -6.78 -7.02 16.52
N LEU A 72 -6.11 -6.18 15.72
CA LEU A 72 -5.23 -6.63 14.63
C LEU A 72 -4.13 -7.57 15.12
N LYS A 73 -3.57 -7.31 16.30
CA LYS A 73 -2.51 -8.13 16.92
C LYS A 73 -3.02 -9.21 17.88
N GLY A 74 -4.33 -9.40 18.00
CA GLY A 74 -4.93 -10.41 18.89
C GLY A 74 -4.67 -10.16 20.39
N LEU A 75 -4.49 -8.90 20.80
CA LEU A 75 -4.22 -8.52 22.19
C LEU A 75 -5.50 -8.58 23.04
N GLY A 76 -5.33 -8.83 24.34
CA GLY A 76 -6.45 -8.85 25.30
C GLY A 76 -7.06 -7.47 25.53
N GLY A 77 -8.36 -7.34 25.26
CA GLY A 77 -9.11 -6.09 25.45
C GLY A 77 -9.66 -5.86 26.86
N THR A 78 -9.51 -6.82 27.77
CA THR A 78 -10.06 -6.74 29.14
C THR A 78 -9.48 -5.54 29.87
N GLN A 79 -10.38 -4.72 30.43
CA GLN A 79 -10.03 -3.51 31.16
C GLN A 79 -9.10 -3.79 32.32
N LYS A 80 -8.00 -3.04 32.42
CA LYS A 80 -6.96 -3.23 33.44
C LYS A 80 -6.12 -1.96 33.64
N ALA A 81 -5.31 -1.95 34.69
CA ALA A 81 -4.39 -0.86 34.95
C ALA A 81 -3.39 -0.68 33.78
N THR A 82 -3.05 0.58 33.51
CA THR A 82 -2.09 0.97 32.46
C THR A 82 -0.90 1.69 33.08
N PRO A 83 0.25 1.79 32.38
CA PRO A 83 1.37 2.60 32.85
C PRO A 83 1.14 4.12 32.72
N PHE A 84 -0.02 4.55 32.20
CA PHE A 84 -0.31 5.95 31.89
C PHE A 84 -1.31 6.54 32.89
N ARG A 85 -0.97 7.67 33.50
CA ARG A 85 -1.76 8.28 34.59
C ARG A 85 -3.13 8.79 34.15
N ASP A 86 -3.28 9.11 32.87
CA ASP A 86 -4.52 9.61 32.26
C ASP A 86 -5.39 8.50 31.64
N VAL A 87 -5.03 7.22 31.82
CA VAL A 87 -5.82 6.09 31.37
C VAL A 87 -6.18 5.21 32.57
N PRO A 88 -7.32 5.48 33.23
CA PRO A 88 -7.77 4.66 34.37
C PRO A 88 -8.12 3.24 33.91
N ALA A 89 -8.10 2.28 34.83
CA ALA A 89 -8.42 0.89 34.52
C ALA A 89 -9.82 0.73 33.90
N SER A 90 -10.78 1.56 34.31
CA SER A 90 -12.15 1.60 33.80
C SER A 90 -12.30 2.27 32.42
N HIS A 91 -11.23 2.77 31.80
CA HIS A 91 -11.28 3.30 30.44
C HIS A 91 -11.55 2.16 29.44
N PHE A 92 -12.44 2.35 28.46
CA PHE A 92 -12.85 1.27 27.53
C PHE A 92 -11.68 0.64 26.76
N ALA A 93 -10.65 1.44 26.47
CA ALA A 93 -9.44 1.01 25.75
C ALA A 93 -8.28 0.57 26.66
N SER A 94 -8.44 0.57 28.00
CA SER A 94 -7.31 0.39 28.93
C SER A 94 -6.56 -0.93 28.73
N GLY A 95 -7.29 -2.03 28.47
CA GLY A 95 -6.72 -3.34 28.15
C GLY A 95 -5.80 -3.31 26.92
N PHE A 96 -6.35 -2.82 25.80
CA PHE A 96 -5.60 -2.71 24.55
C PHE A 96 -4.44 -1.73 24.65
N ILE A 97 -4.60 -0.58 25.31
CA ILE A 97 -3.52 0.39 25.53
C ILE A 97 -2.37 -0.25 26.31
N ALA A 98 -2.69 -0.95 27.41
CA ALA A 98 -1.67 -1.58 28.24
C ALA A 98 -0.93 -2.70 27.51
N GLU A 99 -1.63 -3.58 26.79
CA GLU A 99 -0.99 -4.64 26.01
C GLU A 99 -0.19 -4.11 24.81
N ALA A 100 -0.73 -3.13 24.06
CA ALA A 100 -0.03 -2.55 22.93
C ALA A 100 1.22 -1.75 23.35
N ALA A 101 1.19 -1.10 24.52
CA ALA A 101 2.36 -0.45 25.09
C ALA A 101 3.42 -1.47 25.53
N LYS A 102 3.00 -2.56 26.17
CA LYS A 102 3.88 -3.67 26.58
C LYS A 102 4.55 -4.34 25.37
N ALA A 103 3.81 -4.51 24.27
CA ALA A 103 4.32 -5.06 23.01
C ALA A 103 5.16 -4.05 22.19
N GLY A 104 5.25 -2.79 22.63
CA GLY A 104 6.05 -1.76 21.96
C GLY A 104 5.40 -1.08 20.76
N TYR A 105 4.15 -1.42 20.41
CA TYR A 105 3.43 -0.84 19.27
C TYR A 105 3.08 0.64 19.48
N ILE A 106 2.73 1.01 20.72
CA ILE A 106 2.39 2.38 21.09
C ILE A 106 3.28 2.89 22.22
N ARG A 107 3.40 4.22 22.32
CA ARG A 107 4.12 4.91 23.40
C ARG A 107 3.32 6.11 23.88
N GLY A 108 3.51 6.47 25.15
CA GLY A 108 3.00 7.72 25.72
C GLY A 108 3.87 8.92 25.31
N ASP A 109 3.57 10.09 25.88
CA ASP A 109 4.21 11.37 25.55
C ASP A 109 5.58 11.60 26.23
N GLY A 110 6.12 10.58 26.90
CA GLY A 110 7.37 10.65 27.67
C GLY A 110 7.21 11.20 29.09
N ASN A 111 6.06 11.80 29.43
CA ASN A 111 5.79 12.35 30.76
C ASN A 111 4.84 11.45 31.59
N GLY A 112 4.61 10.22 31.13
CA GLY A 112 3.71 9.26 31.78
C GLY A 112 2.23 9.43 31.40
N LEU A 113 1.93 10.17 30.33
CA LEU A 113 0.58 10.32 29.79
C LEU A 113 0.46 9.62 28.43
N TYR A 114 -0.73 9.10 28.10
CA TYR A 114 -1.02 8.52 26.79
C TYR A 114 -1.82 9.44 25.88
N ARG A 115 -2.65 10.31 26.47
CA ARG A 115 -3.61 11.21 25.81
C ARG A 115 -4.66 10.46 24.98
N PRO A 116 -5.48 9.59 25.61
CA PRO A 116 -6.38 8.67 24.90
C PRO A 116 -7.40 9.37 24.00
N ASN A 117 -7.87 10.55 24.39
CA ASN A 117 -8.90 11.32 23.65
C ASN A 117 -8.33 12.27 22.60
N SER A 118 -7.00 12.42 22.54
CA SER A 118 -6.39 13.25 21.49
C SER A 118 -6.48 12.54 20.14
N PRO A 119 -6.73 13.28 19.05
CA PRO A 119 -6.56 12.78 17.69
C PRO A 119 -5.15 12.22 17.49
N ILE A 120 -5.04 11.18 16.65
CA ILE A 120 -3.74 10.77 16.11
C ILE A 120 -3.44 11.57 14.83
N ASN A 121 -2.21 12.07 14.71
CA ASN A 121 -1.78 12.69 13.46
C ASN A 121 -1.11 11.68 12.51
N ARG A 122 -0.97 12.02 11.22
CA ARG A 122 -0.41 11.12 10.20
C ARG A 122 1.02 10.67 10.51
N GLY A 123 1.84 11.52 11.11
CA GLY A 123 3.21 11.17 11.50
C GLY A 123 3.25 10.13 12.62
N GLU A 124 2.40 10.29 13.63
CA GLU A 124 2.20 9.29 14.70
C GLU A 124 1.63 7.98 14.15
N MET A 125 0.63 8.05 13.26
CA MET A 125 0.11 6.87 12.57
C MET A 125 1.23 6.12 11.85
N ALA A 126 2.10 6.81 11.10
CA ALA A 126 3.20 6.16 10.39
C ALA A 126 4.12 5.39 11.35
N VAL A 127 4.50 6.00 12.46
CA VAL A 127 5.34 5.37 13.50
C VAL A 127 4.66 4.14 14.11
N VAL A 128 3.35 4.21 14.33
CA VAL A 128 2.59 3.09 14.90
C VAL A 128 2.47 1.95 13.90
N VAL A 129 2.10 2.25 12.64
CA VAL A 129 1.98 1.26 11.56
C VAL A 129 3.32 0.56 11.33
N GLU A 130 4.42 1.32 11.29
CA GLU A 130 5.76 0.77 11.14
C GLU A 130 6.10 -0.26 12.23
N ARG A 131 5.81 0.06 13.50
CA ARG A 131 6.06 -0.86 14.63
C ARG A 131 5.16 -2.09 14.60
N VAL A 132 3.90 -1.92 14.19
CA VAL A 132 2.91 -3.00 14.12
C VAL A 132 3.32 -4.07 13.11
N PHE A 133 3.89 -3.65 11.98
CA PHE A 133 4.32 -4.51 10.88
C PHE A 133 5.82 -4.79 10.84
N ASN A 134 6.61 -4.15 11.71
CA ASN A 134 8.08 -4.29 11.78
C ASN A 134 8.75 -4.14 10.40
N LEU A 135 8.50 -3.01 9.75
CA LEU A 135 8.96 -2.76 8.37
C LEU A 135 10.49 -2.56 8.32
N GLY A 136 11.16 -3.23 7.38
CA GLY A 136 12.61 -3.08 7.14
C GLY A 136 13.00 -1.74 6.48
N LEU A 137 14.31 -1.49 6.36
CA LEU A 137 14.88 -0.39 5.57
C LEU A 137 15.40 -0.90 4.22
N GLY A 138 15.17 -0.11 3.16
CA GLY A 138 15.61 -0.45 1.79
C GLY A 138 16.01 0.76 0.97
N PHE A 139 15.39 1.93 1.23
CA PHE A 139 15.72 3.18 0.53
C PHE A 139 15.45 4.40 1.41
N THR A 140 16.28 5.44 1.27
CA THR A 140 16.11 6.72 1.97
C THR A 140 15.46 7.73 1.03
N HIS A 141 14.13 7.77 1.00
CA HIS A 141 13.37 8.83 0.35
C HIS A 141 12.36 9.44 1.30
N SER A 142 12.23 10.76 1.26
CA SER A 142 11.29 11.51 2.07
C SER A 142 10.46 12.47 1.22
N PHE A 143 9.28 12.79 1.74
CA PHE A 143 8.40 13.82 1.22
C PHE A 143 8.96 15.21 1.50
N LYS A 144 8.54 16.20 0.71
CA LYS A 144 9.03 17.60 0.83
C LYS A 144 8.80 18.19 2.23
N ASP A 145 7.74 17.79 2.92
CA ASP A 145 7.33 18.28 4.23
C ASP A 145 7.72 17.35 5.39
N VAL A 146 8.64 16.41 5.15
CA VAL A 146 9.16 15.48 6.17
C VAL A 146 10.65 15.79 6.40
N PRO A 147 10.99 16.54 7.45
CA PRO A 147 12.38 16.77 7.84
C PRO A 147 13.06 15.47 8.22
N GLN A 148 14.29 15.25 7.76
CA GLN A 148 15.04 14.00 7.97
C GLN A 148 15.29 13.68 9.45
N ASN A 149 15.34 14.72 10.31
CA ASN A 149 15.53 14.60 11.76
C ASN A 149 14.22 14.49 12.55
N ALA A 150 13.05 14.48 11.89
CA ALA A 150 11.77 14.31 12.58
C ALA A 150 11.63 12.86 13.09
N TYR A 151 11.03 12.69 14.27
CA TYR A 151 10.87 11.38 14.90
C TYR A 151 10.07 10.36 14.07
N TYR A 152 9.27 10.84 13.10
CA TYR A 152 8.48 10.03 12.18
C TYR A 152 9.15 9.81 10.83
N SER A 153 10.30 10.44 10.55
CA SER A 153 10.91 10.44 9.21
C SER A 153 11.21 9.02 8.75
N GLU A 154 11.88 8.23 9.60
CA GLU A 154 12.23 6.85 9.28
C GLU A 154 10.99 5.99 9.02
N ALA A 155 9.98 6.10 9.90
CA ALA A 155 8.73 5.34 9.74
C ALA A 155 8.01 5.69 8.43
N ILE A 156 7.94 6.97 8.08
CA ILE A 156 7.34 7.41 6.81
C ILE A 156 8.11 6.85 5.61
N SER A 157 9.44 6.88 5.63
CA SER A 157 10.26 6.28 4.57
C SER A 157 10.02 4.78 4.43
N LYS A 158 9.90 4.05 5.55
CA LYS A 158 9.57 2.61 5.54
C LYS A 158 8.18 2.34 4.97
N LEU A 159 7.17 3.13 5.37
CA LEU A 159 5.81 3.01 4.84
C LEU A 159 5.75 3.35 3.35
N LEU A 160 6.52 4.35 2.91
CA LEU A 160 6.64 4.71 1.50
C LEU A 160 7.21 3.54 0.71
N ALA A 161 8.36 3.02 1.14
CA ALA A 161 8.99 1.88 0.50
C ALA A 161 8.06 0.65 0.45
N ALA A 162 7.28 0.41 1.51
CA ALA A 162 6.36 -0.72 1.61
C ALA A 162 5.06 -0.59 0.78
N ASN A 163 4.91 0.49 -0.01
CA ASN A 163 3.68 0.87 -0.72
C ASN A 163 2.45 1.03 0.18
N ILE A 164 2.64 1.30 1.47
CA ILE A 164 1.54 1.61 2.41
C ILE A 164 1.07 3.06 2.21
N THR A 165 1.98 3.96 1.82
CA THR A 165 1.67 5.35 1.44
C THR A 165 2.42 5.74 0.18
N ILE A 166 1.79 6.52 -0.69
CA ILE A 166 2.47 7.24 -1.79
C ILE A 166 2.52 8.76 -1.55
N GLY A 167 1.94 9.22 -0.43
CA GLY A 167 1.79 10.64 -0.09
C GLY A 167 0.64 11.29 -0.83
N TYR A 168 0.73 12.62 -0.99
CA TYR A 168 -0.19 13.43 -1.78
C TYR A 168 0.47 13.85 -3.09
N SER A 169 -0.34 14.23 -4.08
CA SER A 169 0.11 14.59 -5.43
C SER A 169 1.07 15.80 -5.49
N ASP A 170 1.12 16.59 -4.42
CA ASP A 170 2.04 17.72 -4.23
C ASP A 170 3.39 17.30 -3.61
N ASN A 171 3.67 16.01 -3.53
CA ASN A 171 4.84 15.41 -2.87
C ASN A 171 4.95 15.74 -1.37
N THR A 172 3.80 15.77 -0.68
CA THR A 172 3.72 15.91 0.79
C THR A 172 3.20 14.65 1.46
N PHE A 173 3.53 14.47 2.74
CA PHE A 173 2.95 13.45 3.61
C PHE A 173 1.91 14.01 4.57
N ARG A 174 2.04 15.30 4.93
CA ARG A 174 1.23 16.04 5.90
C ARG A 174 1.27 15.43 7.30
N PRO A 175 2.46 15.28 7.93
CA PRO A 175 2.62 14.52 9.17
C PRO A 175 1.84 15.10 10.35
N ARG A 176 1.51 16.39 10.33
CA ARG A 176 0.73 17.06 11.40
C ARG A 176 -0.78 17.00 11.20
N GLN A 177 -1.26 16.50 10.05
CA GLN A 177 -2.68 16.40 9.77
C GLN A 177 -3.30 15.28 10.61
N GLU A 178 -4.46 15.54 11.19
CA GLU A 178 -5.28 14.53 11.87
C GLU A 178 -5.79 13.48 10.88
N VAL A 179 -5.95 12.25 11.37
CA VAL A 179 -6.29 11.08 10.56
C VAL A 179 -7.76 10.72 10.76
N THR A 180 -8.50 10.47 9.68
CA THR A 180 -9.84 9.88 9.78
C THR A 180 -9.76 8.38 10.07
N ARG A 181 -10.81 7.81 10.64
CA ARG A 181 -10.90 6.38 10.92
C ARG A 181 -10.68 5.53 9.66
N GLY A 182 -11.22 5.95 8.52
CA GLY A 182 -11.02 5.29 7.22
C GLY A 182 -9.59 5.41 6.71
N GLN A 183 -8.92 6.54 6.91
CA GLN A 183 -7.50 6.67 6.56
C GLN A 183 -6.61 5.76 7.41
N PHE A 184 -6.89 5.66 8.71
CA PHE A 184 -6.16 4.75 9.60
C PHE A 184 -6.42 3.29 9.22
N ALA A 185 -7.68 2.94 8.91
CA ALA A 185 -8.07 1.63 8.39
C ALA A 185 -7.29 1.27 7.13
N ALA A 186 -7.25 2.16 6.13
CA ALA A 186 -6.53 1.93 4.89
C ALA A 186 -5.04 1.64 5.12
N PHE A 187 -4.37 2.35 6.04
CA PHE A 187 -2.97 2.09 6.36
C PHE A 187 -2.76 0.71 7.01
N LEU A 188 -3.69 0.25 7.85
CA LEU A 188 -3.62 -1.09 8.45
C LEU A 188 -3.91 -2.20 7.43
N ALA A 189 -4.93 -2.03 6.58
CA ALA A 189 -5.26 -2.97 5.52
C ALA A 189 -4.08 -3.15 4.55
N ARG A 190 -3.46 -2.05 4.12
CA ARG A 190 -2.23 -2.04 3.29
C ARG A 190 -1.04 -2.74 3.91
N GLY A 191 -0.94 -2.70 5.23
CA GLY A 191 0.11 -3.42 5.95
C GLY A 191 -0.16 -4.92 6.08
N LEU A 192 -1.44 -5.34 6.08
CA LEU A 192 -1.86 -6.74 6.19
C LEU A 192 -1.87 -7.47 4.86
N GLU A 193 -2.30 -6.79 3.80
CA GLU A 193 -2.72 -7.43 2.56
C GLU A 193 -2.11 -6.68 1.35
N PRO A 194 -1.24 -7.36 0.57
CA PRO A 194 -0.65 -6.81 -0.64
C PRO A 194 -1.65 -6.19 -1.63
N GLU A 195 -2.88 -6.70 -1.73
CA GLU A 195 -3.86 -6.21 -2.70
C GLU A 195 -4.31 -4.76 -2.44
N PHE A 196 -4.29 -4.31 -1.17
CA PHE A 196 -4.70 -2.95 -0.80
C PHE A 196 -3.58 -1.92 -0.86
N LYS A 197 -2.31 -2.35 -0.99
CA LYS A 197 -1.16 -1.46 -1.21
C LYS A 197 -1.46 -0.52 -2.39
N ASN A 198 -0.78 0.62 -2.48
CA ASN A 198 -1.17 1.73 -3.38
C ASN A 198 -1.02 1.44 -4.90
N ASP A 199 -1.68 0.41 -5.42
CA ASP A 199 -2.01 0.21 -6.84
C ASP A 199 -3.23 1.00 -7.27
N ALA A 200 -4.03 1.48 -6.30
CA ALA A 200 -5.25 2.19 -6.56
C ALA A 200 -4.97 3.64 -7.00
N ARG A 201 -4.56 3.75 -8.27
CA ARG A 201 -4.74 4.89 -9.19
C ARG A 201 -3.96 6.16 -8.87
N ILE A 202 -2.63 6.08 -9.00
CA ILE A 202 -1.88 7.23 -9.50
C ILE A 202 -2.41 7.52 -10.91
N ALA A 203 -3.05 8.67 -11.12
CA ALA A 203 -3.48 9.07 -12.44
C ALA A 203 -2.25 9.08 -13.37
N ARG A 204 -2.35 8.41 -14.52
CA ARG A 204 -1.24 8.27 -15.47
C ARG A 204 -0.03 7.48 -14.93
N SER A 205 -0.30 6.52 -14.04
CA SER A 205 0.67 5.54 -13.53
C SER A 205 1.41 4.82 -14.66
N TYR A 206 2.71 4.57 -14.46
CA TYR A 206 3.53 3.75 -15.35
C TYR A 206 3.53 2.26 -14.96
N GLN A 207 2.92 1.89 -13.83
CA GLN A 207 2.80 0.50 -13.43
C GLN A 207 2.06 -0.33 -14.46
N LYS A 208 2.48 -1.59 -14.57
CA LYS A 208 1.81 -2.57 -15.40
C LYS A 208 0.50 -2.99 -14.74
N ASP A 209 -0.53 -3.27 -15.55
CA ASP A 209 -1.73 -3.97 -15.08
C ASP A 209 -1.34 -5.37 -14.56
N LYS A 210 -1.48 -5.57 -13.26
CA LYS A 210 -1.11 -6.81 -12.55
C LYS A 210 -1.96 -8.03 -12.92
N THR A 211 -3.11 -7.82 -13.58
CA THR A 211 -3.95 -8.92 -14.09
C THR A 211 -3.45 -9.48 -15.41
N LYS A 212 -2.41 -8.87 -16.00
CA LYS A 212 -1.93 -9.19 -17.34
C LYS A 212 -0.58 -9.89 -17.34
N THR A 213 -0.36 -10.69 -18.37
CA THR A 213 0.96 -11.24 -18.71
C THR A 213 1.59 -10.43 -19.83
N TYR A 214 2.86 -10.05 -19.68
CA TYR A 214 3.59 -9.25 -20.68
C TYR A 214 4.74 -10.07 -21.26
N THR A 215 4.82 -10.15 -22.57
CA THR A 215 5.88 -10.89 -23.27
C THR A 215 6.76 -9.95 -24.05
N TYR A 216 8.07 -10.04 -23.84
CA TYR A 216 9.09 -9.26 -24.50
C TYR A 216 10.00 -10.16 -25.35
N GLN A 217 10.40 -9.66 -26.51
CA GLN A 217 11.47 -10.24 -27.30
C GLN A 217 12.78 -9.51 -26.98
N MET A 218 13.83 -10.26 -26.68
CA MET A 218 15.16 -9.76 -26.33
C MET A 218 16.09 -9.76 -27.57
N SER A 219 17.23 -9.05 -27.49
CA SER A 219 18.19 -8.91 -28.60
C SER A 219 18.89 -10.21 -29.00
N ASP A 220 19.04 -11.14 -28.06
CA ASP A 220 19.57 -12.50 -28.30
C ASP A 220 18.55 -13.46 -28.94
N GLY A 221 17.31 -13.01 -29.16
CA GLY A 221 16.23 -13.78 -29.75
C GLY A 221 15.38 -14.55 -28.73
N THR A 222 15.74 -14.52 -27.45
CA THR A 222 14.96 -15.13 -26.38
C THR A 222 13.68 -14.35 -26.10
N THR A 223 12.78 -14.98 -25.35
CA THR A 223 11.51 -14.37 -24.93
C THR A 223 11.46 -14.28 -23.41
N ALA A 224 11.17 -13.09 -22.91
CA ALA A 224 10.96 -12.84 -21.49
C ALA A 224 9.48 -12.69 -21.18
N VAL A 225 8.94 -13.51 -20.28
CA VAL A 225 7.52 -13.50 -19.88
C VAL A 225 7.38 -12.99 -18.47
N HIS A 226 6.75 -11.82 -18.33
CA HIS A 226 6.55 -11.15 -17.05
C HIS A 226 5.14 -11.42 -16.51
N ARG A 227 5.05 -11.87 -15.26
CA ARG A 227 3.77 -12.10 -14.56
C ARG A 227 3.80 -11.47 -13.18
N PHE A 228 2.67 -10.93 -12.73
CA PHE A 228 2.54 -10.52 -11.34
C PHE A 228 2.68 -11.76 -10.45
N ALA A 229 3.42 -11.62 -9.36
CA ALA A 229 3.64 -12.68 -8.40
C ALA A 229 3.21 -12.19 -7.03
N ASP A 230 2.21 -12.85 -6.46
CA ASP A 230 1.89 -12.69 -5.05
C ASP A 230 2.83 -13.60 -4.24
N VAL A 231 3.92 -13.04 -3.74
CA VAL A 231 4.97 -13.80 -3.05
C VAL A 231 4.73 -13.74 -1.54
N PRO A 232 4.38 -14.86 -0.88
CA PRO A 232 4.05 -14.88 0.55
C PRO A 232 5.26 -14.74 1.46
N ASP A 233 6.41 -15.30 1.06
CA ASP A 233 7.69 -15.15 1.77
C ASP A 233 8.63 -14.31 0.92
N ARG A 234 8.62 -13.00 1.18
CA ARG A 234 9.44 -12.04 0.45
C ARG A 234 10.90 -12.02 0.92
N GLY A 235 11.37 -12.99 1.73
CA GLY A 235 12.76 -13.02 2.20
C GLY A 235 13.19 -11.77 2.98
N GLY A 236 12.23 -11.08 3.62
CA GLY A 236 12.44 -9.79 4.29
C GLY A 236 12.28 -8.54 3.41
N LEU A 237 12.00 -8.70 2.10
CA LEU A 237 11.72 -7.59 1.19
C LEU A 237 10.30 -7.06 1.42
N ALA A 238 10.21 -5.87 2.01
CA ALA A 238 8.92 -5.25 2.35
C ALA A 238 8.33 -4.39 1.23
N TYR A 239 9.06 -4.18 0.11
CA TYR A 239 8.82 -3.08 -0.81
C TYR A 239 8.04 -3.49 -2.06
N GLY A 240 7.39 -2.52 -2.71
CA GLY A 240 6.81 -2.62 -4.06
C GLY A 240 5.89 -3.81 -4.40
N PHE A 241 5.63 -3.96 -5.69
CA PHE A 241 4.90 -5.06 -6.32
C PHE A 241 5.88 -6.04 -6.94
N MET A 242 5.73 -7.32 -6.63
CA MET A 242 6.61 -8.34 -7.16
C MET A 242 6.09 -8.87 -8.49
N TRP A 243 7.02 -9.05 -9.40
CA TRP A 243 6.82 -9.65 -10.69
C TRP A 243 7.84 -10.77 -10.87
N THR A 244 7.45 -11.83 -11.55
CA THR A 244 8.39 -12.82 -12.08
C THR A 244 8.68 -12.50 -13.54
N VAL A 245 9.89 -12.81 -13.98
CA VAL A 245 10.29 -12.86 -15.39
C VAL A 245 10.84 -14.25 -15.67
N GLN A 246 10.24 -14.92 -16.66
CA GLN A 246 10.69 -16.21 -17.13
C GLN A 246 11.43 -16.04 -18.45
N VAL A 247 12.69 -16.48 -18.52
CA VAL A 247 13.55 -16.43 -19.72
C VAL A 247 14.32 -17.75 -19.80
N ASP A 248 14.31 -18.41 -20.96
CA ASP A 248 15.07 -19.65 -21.22
C ASP A 248 14.91 -20.79 -20.19
N GLY A 249 13.77 -20.84 -19.51
CA GLY A 249 13.46 -21.86 -18.50
C GLY A 249 13.79 -21.43 -17.07
N ASP A 250 14.57 -20.37 -16.90
CA ASP A 250 14.86 -19.76 -15.59
C ASP A 250 13.78 -18.74 -15.22
N THR A 251 13.56 -18.57 -13.91
CA THR A 251 12.62 -17.59 -13.36
C THR A 251 13.35 -16.68 -12.39
N TYR A 252 13.22 -15.38 -12.60
CA TYR A 252 13.76 -14.33 -11.74
C TYR A 252 12.62 -13.48 -11.19
N GLU A 253 12.80 -12.93 -10.01
CA GLU A 253 11.86 -11.99 -9.41
C GLU A 253 12.39 -10.57 -9.56
N TYR A 254 11.50 -9.59 -9.76
CA TYR A 254 11.84 -8.18 -9.73
C TYR A 254 10.72 -7.35 -9.10
N LEU A 255 11.11 -6.19 -8.58
CA LEU A 255 10.26 -5.24 -7.90
C LEU A 255 9.80 -4.15 -8.87
N GLU A 256 8.55 -3.71 -8.73
CA GLU A 256 8.05 -2.47 -9.32
C GLU A 256 7.47 -1.56 -8.22
N PHE A 257 7.77 -0.27 -8.29
CA PHE A 257 7.44 0.73 -7.29
C PHE A 257 7.00 2.02 -7.97
N GLU A 258 5.97 2.70 -7.45
CA GLU A 258 5.60 4.03 -7.92
C GLU A 258 5.06 4.90 -6.80
N ASN A 259 5.47 6.16 -6.78
CA ASN A 259 4.91 7.21 -5.93
C ASN A 259 4.85 8.55 -6.71
N TYR A 260 4.46 9.65 -6.06
CA TYR A 260 4.42 10.97 -6.71
C TYR A 260 5.81 11.59 -7.01
N GLN A 261 6.90 10.91 -6.66
CA GLN A 261 8.28 11.34 -6.92
C GLN A 261 8.93 10.55 -8.05
N MET A 262 8.62 9.27 -8.19
CA MET A 262 9.19 8.39 -9.22
C MET A 262 8.39 7.10 -9.42
N PHE A 263 8.55 6.54 -10.62
CA PHE A 263 8.34 5.13 -10.92
C PHE A 263 9.71 4.43 -10.96
N ALA A 264 9.84 3.24 -10.41
CA ALA A 264 11.07 2.47 -10.43
C ALA A 264 10.80 0.96 -10.52
N PHE A 265 11.70 0.21 -11.13
CA PHE A 265 11.73 -1.24 -11.01
C PHE A 265 13.17 -1.73 -10.96
N GLY A 266 13.42 -2.83 -10.25
CA GLY A 266 14.75 -3.39 -10.06
C GLY A 266 14.69 -4.80 -9.50
N TYR A 267 15.76 -5.58 -9.64
CA TYR A 267 15.77 -6.92 -9.05
C TYR A 267 15.99 -6.80 -7.54
N PRO A 268 15.30 -7.58 -6.70
CA PRO A 268 15.24 -7.35 -5.26
C PRO A 268 16.59 -7.60 -4.54
N TYR A 269 17.52 -8.19 -5.27
CA TYR A 269 18.86 -8.58 -4.83
C TYR A 269 19.96 -8.08 -5.79
N SER A 270 19.63 -7.14 -6.70
CA SER A 270 20.61 -6.57 -7.64
C SER A 270 20.68 -5.05 -7.55
N GLU A 271 21.79 -4.52 -8.05
CA GLU A 271 22.13 -3.09 -8.06
C GLU A 271 21.47 -2.31 -9.22
N TYR A 272 20.57 -2.96 -9.96
CA TYR A 272 19.96 -2.38 -11.16
C TYR A 272 18.54 -1.90 -10.89
N ASP A 273 18.41 -0.59 -10.68
CA ASP A 273 17.14 0.11 -10.71
C ASP A 273 17.02 0.88 -12.03
N LEU A 274 15.91 0.69 -12.74
CA LEU A 274 15.47 1.64 -13.77
C LEU A 274 14.36 2.50 -13.18
N ALA A 275 14.58 3.82 -13.20
CA ALA A 275 13.63 4.78 -12.65
C ALA A 275 13.16 5.79 -13.71
N LEU A 276 12.02 6.40 -13.43
CA LEU A 276 11.50 7.60 -14.09
C LEU A 276 11.05 8.57 -13.00
N VAL A 277 11.56 9.80 -12.99
CA VAL A 277 11.29 10.78 -11.92
C VAL A 277 10.18 11.79 -12.28
N TYR A 278 9.27 12.05 -11.33
CA TYR A 278 8.17 13.01 -11.44
C TYR A 278 8.53 14.44 -10.99
N PRO A 279 8.01 15.48 -11.65
CA PRO A 279 7.19 15.43 -12.87
C PRO A 279 8.03 15.03 -14.10
N VAL A 280 7.40 14.31 -15.03
CA VAL A 280 7.99 13.90 -16.31
C VAL A 280 8.09 15.13 -17.21
N ARG A 281 9.32 15.55 -17.54
CA ARG A 281 9.58 16.69 -18.41
C ARG A 281 10.92 16.51 -19.12
N VAL A 282 10.98 16.92 -20.39
CA VAL A 282 12.21 16.88 -21.19
C VAL A 282 13.32 17.69 -20.50
N GLY A 283 14.55 17.17 -20.55
CA GLY A 283 15.74 17.77 -19.96
C GLY A 283 15.92 17.48 -18.46
N LYS A 284 14.97 16.78 -17.82
CA LYS A 284 15.14 16.37 -16.43
C LYS A 284 16.15 15.22 -16.34
N THR A 285 17.16 15.42 -15.51
CA THR A 285 18.17 14.41 -15.22
C THR A 285 17.94 13.78 -13.86
N PHE A 286 18.36 12.53 -13.72
CA PHE A 286 18.32 11.77 -12.48
C PHE A 286 19.28 10.60 -12.55
N ASN A 287 19.71 10.13 -11.39
CA ASN A 287 20.69 9.08 -11.29
C ASN A 287 20.03 7.77 -10.91
N THR A 288 20.49 6.67 -11.49
CA THR A 288 20.13 5.30 -11.11
C THR A 288 21.39 4.46 -10.93
N GLY A 289 21.28 3.35 -10.20
CA GLY A 289 22.39 2.41 -9.94
C GLY A 289 22.81 2.37 -8.48
N LEU A 290 23.50 1.29 -8.11
CA LEU A 290 24.18 1.11 -6.83
C LEU A 290 25.58 0.49 -7.01
N GLY A 291 26.55 1.03 -6.28
CA GLY A 291 28.00 0.78 -6.39
C GLY A 291 28.75 2.12 -6.42
N ASP A 292 30.01 2.11 -6.85
CA ASP A 292 30.74 3.35 -7.18
C ASP A 292 30.26 3.96 -8.52
N GLU A 293 29.45 3.22 -9.28
CA GLU A 293 28.95 3.61 -10.59
C GLU A 293 27.54 4.18 -10.51
N THR A 294 27.40 5.42 -10.97
CA THR A 294 26.14 6.14 -11.02
C THR A 294 25.78 6.37 -12.48
N ILE A 295 24.66 5.82 -12.95
CA ILE A 295 24.18 6.04 -14.32
C ILE A 295 23.34 7.30 -14.34
N THR A 296 23.78 8.31 -15.09
CA THR A 296 22.97 9.50 -15.35
C THR A 296 21.94 9.20 -16.43
N ASN A 297 20.66 9.45 -16.11
CA ASN A 297 19.54 9.35 -17.03
C ASN A 297 19.01 10.73 -17.36
N THR A 298 18.55 10.92 -18.59
CA THR A 298 17.87 12.14 -19.03
C THR A 298 16.55 11.79 -19.70
N ILE A 299 15.47 12.45 -19.30
CA ILE A 299 14.22 12.43 -20.07
C ILE A 299 14.45 13.23 -21.35
N THR A 300 14.57 12.57 -22.49
CA THR A 300 14.91 13.17 -23.79
C THR A 300 13.68 13.37 -24.68
N GLY A 301 12.55 12.73 -24.35
CA GLY A 301 11.31 12.89 -25.09
C GLY A 301 10.08 12.56 -24.27
N VAL A 302 8.97 13.24 -24.57
CA VAL A 302 7.62 12.93 -24.08
C VAL A 302 6.68 12.86 -25.28
N ASN A 303 5.59 12.10 -25.16
CA ASN A 303 4.63 11.89 -26.27
C ASN A 303 5.27 11.35 -27.54
N LYS A 304 6.26 10.46 -27.39
CA LYS A 304 6.96 9.82 -28.50
C LYS A 304 6.08 8.73 -29.10
N THR A 305 6.12 8.62 -30.42
CA THR A 305 5.53 7.48 -31.13
C THR A 305 6.53 6.34 -31.19
N VAL A 306 6.18 5.19 -30.60
CA VAL A 306 7.03 4.01 -30.50
C VAL A 306 6.28 2.81 -31.05
N ARG A 307 6.89 2.13 -32.01
CA ARG A 307 6.35 0.90 -32.60
C ARG A 307 6.96 -0.32 -31.93
N THR A 308 6.10 -1.22 -31.49
CA THR A 308 6.42 -2.54 -30.98
C THR A 308 5.61 -3.58 -31.76
N PRO A 309 6.00 -4.88 -31.76
CA PRO A 309 5.19 -5.92 -32.38
C PRO A 309 3.79 -6.08 -31.76
N TYR A 310 3.63 -5.76 -30.47
CA TYR A 310 2.31 -5.76 -29.83
C TYR A 310 1.40 -4.66 -30.40
N ARG A 311 1.84 -3.40 -30.35
CA ARG A 311 1.13 -2.25 -30.93
C ARG A 311 2.01 -1.00 -31.07
N THR A 312 1.45 0.03 -31.68
CA THR A 312 2.04 1.38 -31.68
C THR A 312 1.53 2.19 -30.49
N PHE A 313 2.44 2.81 -29.76
CA PHE A 313 2.16 3.74 -28.67
C PHE A 313 2.50 5.17 -29.11
N THR A 314 1.70 6.16 -28.73
CA THR A 314 1.89 7.57 -29.10
C THR A 314 2.18 8.48 -27.92
N ASN A 315 2.17 7.95 -26.71
CA ASN A 315 2.34 8.64 -25.43
C ASN A 315 3.61 8.20 -24.70
N ALA A 316 4.62 7.67 -25.40
CA ALA A 316 5.81 7.15 -24.75
C ALA A 316 6.73 8.27 -24.23
N THR A 317 7.32 8.05 -23.07
CA THR A 317 8.41 8.83 -22.50
C THR A 317 9.73 8.17 -22.88
N GLU A 318 10.62 8.91 -23.56
CA GLU A 318 11.97 8.49 -23.91
C GLU A 318 12.93 8.93 -22.80
N VAL A 319 13.62 7.96 -22.21
CA VAL A 319 14.72 8.17 -21.26
C VAL A 319 15.99 7.66 -21.92
N THR A 320 17.03 8.50 -21.96
CA THR A 320 18.35 8.16 -22.49
C THR A 320 19.36 8.14 -21.35
N THR A 321 20.11 7.05 -21.22
CA THR A 321 21.25 6.95 -20.30
C THR A 321 22.47 7.69 -20.86
N GLU A 322 23.45 8.01 -20.02
CA GLU A 322 24.75 8.53 -20.44
C GLU A 322 25.49 7.61 -21.43
N SER A 323 25.26 6.29 -21.35
CA SER A 323 25.81 5.30 -22.30
C SER A 323 25.09 5.29 -23.66
N GLY A 324 24.02 6.08 -23.83
CA GLY A 324 23.24 6.18 -25.06
C GLY A 324 22.14 5.13 -25.21
N LEU A 325 21.92 4.29 -24.19
CA LEU A 325 20.79 3.35 -24.15
C LEU A 325 19.49 4.14 -23.94
N LYS A 326 18.49 3.85 -24.76
CA LYS A 326 17.18 4.48 -24.73
C LYS A 326 16.14 3.51 -24.25
N TYR A 327 15.32 3.94 -23.30
CA TYR A 327 14.13 3.23 -22.86
C TYR A 327 12.89 4.05 -23.19
N TYR A 328 11.84 3.37 -23.64
CA TYR A 328 10.55 3.97 -23.93
C TYR A 328 9.54 3.44 -22.94
N MET A 329 9.10 4.31 -22.04
CA MET A 329 8.16 3.98 -20.97
C MET A 329 6.78 4.50 -21.31
N VAL A 330 5.74 3.74 -20.99
CA VAL A 330 4.34 4.09 -21.30
C VAL A 330 3.47 3.86 -20.06
N GLU A 331 2.59 4.82 -19.81
CA GLU A 331 1.56 4.76 -18.77
C GLU A 331 0.73 3.47 -18.91
N GLY A 332 0.64 2.67 -17.85
CA GLY A 332 -0.04 1.37 -17.81
C GLY A 332 0.78 0.18 -18.34
N PHE A 333 2.01 0.39 -18.82
CA PHE A 333 2.81 -0.65 -19.48
C PHE A 333 4.27 -0.73 -19.03
N SER A 334 4.74 0.18 -18.17
CA SER A 334 6.17 0.34 -17.85
C SER A 334 7.01 0.52 -19.14
N THR A 335 8.21 -0.05 -19.21
CA THR A 335 9.05 -0.04 -20.41
C THR A 335 8.44 -0.94 -21.49
N VAL A 336 8.19 -0.40 -22.68
CA VAL A 336 7.67 -1.14 -23.85
C VAL A 336 8.74 -1.45 -24.89
N LYS A 337 9.85 -0.72 -24.87
CA LYS A 337 10.96 -0.89 -25.81
C LYS A 337 12.26 -0.31 -25.26
N SER A 338 13.39 -0.93 -25.58
CA SER A 338 14.73 -0.37 -25.36
C SER A 338 15.59 -0.50 -26.62
N ILE A 339 16.49 0.47 -26.81
CA ILE A 339 17.37 0.57 -27.98
C ILE A 339 18.75 1.02 -27.54
N ASN A 340 19.80 0.26 -27.86
CA ASN A 340 21.18 0.62 -27.51
C ASN A 340 21.72 1.82 -28.31
N ALA A 341 22.93 2.27 -27.96
CA ALA A 341 23.57 3.41 -28.61
C ALA A 341 23.82 3.22 -30.12
N GLN A 342 23.88 1.97 -30.60
CA GLN A 342 24.04 1.62 -32.02
C GLN A 342 22.70 1.51 -32.76
N GLY A 343 21.57 1.79 -32.10
CA GLY A 343 20.25 1.73 -32.71
C GLY A 343 19.64 0.33 -32.79
N ARG A 344 20.24 -0.69 -32.16
CA ARG A 344 19.69 -2.05 -32.11
C ARG A 344 18.67 -2.16 -30.99
N VAL A 345 17.57 -2.86 -31.25
CA VAL A 345 16.55 -3.13 -30.24
C VAL A 345 17.11 -4.13 -29.23
N GLU A 346 17.12 -3.76 -27.96
CA GLU A 346 17.57 -4.63 -26.85
C GLU A 346 16.40 -5.44 -26.28
N SER A 347 15.25 -4.80 -26.10
CA SER A 347 14.00 -5.48 -25.79
C SER A 347 12.80 -4.75 -26.39
N GLN A 348 11.74 -5.48 -26.70
CA GLN A 348 10.47 -4.89 -27.14
C GLN A 348 9.28 -5.75 -26.76
N LEU A 349 8.18 -5.10 -26.38
CA LEU A 349 6.93 -5.75 -26.03
C LEU A 349 6.28 -6.38 -27.27
N VAL A 350 6.02 -7.67 -27.22
CA VAL A 350 5.43 -8.43 -28.35
C VAL A 350 4.02 -8.93 -28.08
N LYS A 351 3.63 -9.10 -26.81
CA LYS A 351 2.31 -9.63 -26.45
C LYS A 351 1.88 -9.15 -25.07
N VAL A 352 0.57 -8.93 -24.90
CA VAL A 352 -0.08 -8.73 -23.59
C VAL A 352 -1.36 -9.57 -23.57
N GLU A 353 -1.55 -10.38 -22.53
CA GLU A 353 -2.71 -11.27 -22.35
C GLU A 353 -3.46 -10.95 -21.05
#